data_AF-F0J7Z3-F1
#
_entry.id   AF-F0J7Z3-F1
#
_cell.length_a   1.000
_cell.length_b   1.000
_cell.length_c   1.000
_cell.angle_alpha   90.00
_cell.angle_beta   90.00
_cell.angle_gamma   90.00
#
_symmetry.space_group_name_H-M   'P 1'
#
loop_
_entity.id
_entity.type
_entity.pdbx_description
1 polymer ?
#
loop_
_entity_poly.entity_id
_entity_poly.type
_entity_poly.pdbx_seq_one_letter_code
_entity_poly.pdbx_strand_id
1 'polypeptide(L)' 'MPKAAASYVGRNIRYRQRLRDAGAQEVLFQLPDETVALIDEIKKRQGLRSRSQALLQLIERGREPTQQTA' A
#
# COMPACT_ATOMS: atom_id res chain seq x y z
N MET A 1 -26.32 -16.11 -5.78
CA MET A 1 -25.06 -15.50 -6.28
C MET A 1 -23.76 -15.94 -5.54
N PRO A 2 -23.54 -17.21 -5.11
CA PRO A 2 -22.34 -17.57 -4.32
C PRO A 2 -21.08 -17.91 -5.14
N LYS A 3 -21.21 -18.31 -6.41
CA LYS A 3 -20.10 -18.83 -7.23
C LYS A 3 -19.05 -17.77 -7.60
N ALA A 4 -19.47 -16.52 -7.81
CA ALA A 4 -18.57 -15.42 -8.17
C ALA A 4 -17.68 -14.98 -6.99
N ALA A 5 -18.24 -14.94 -5.78
CA ALA A 5 -17.48 -14.60 -4.56
C ALA A 5 -16.39 -15.64 -4.26
N ALA A 6 -16.71 -16.93 -4.33
CA ALA A 6 -15.74 -18.01 -4.11
C ALA A 6 -14.58 -17.99 -5.12
N SER A 7 -14.87 -17.68 -6.39
CA SER A 7 -13.85 -17.53 -7.44
C SER A 7 -12.91 -16.35 -7.16
N TYR A 8 -13.44 -15.24 -6.66
CA TYR A 8 -12.67 -14.05 -6.29
C TYR A 8 -11.73 -14.33 -5.10
N VAL A 9 -12.22 -15.01 -4.06
CA VAL A 9 -11.39 -15.39 -2.90
C VAL A 9 -10.23 -16.28 -3.32
N GLY A 10 -10.47 -17.31 -4.13
CA GLY A 10 -9.41 -18.21 -4.61
C GLY A 10 -8.34 -17.49 -5.46
N ARG A 11 -8.75 -16.54 -6.31
CA ARG A 11 -7.82 -15.71 -7.09
C ARG A 11 -6.98 -14.80 -6.19
N ASN A 12 -7.59 -14.20 -5.16
CA ASN A 12 -6.93 -13.31 -4.23
C ASN A 12 -5.89 -14.06 -3.37
N ILE A 13 -6.21 -15.27 -2.91
CA ILE A 13 -5.26 -16.13 -2.17
C ILE A 13 -4.01 -16.44 -3.02
N ARG A 14 -4.20 -16.87 -4.29
CA ARG A 14 -3.06 -17.17 -5.19
C ARG A 14 -2.23 -15.93 -5.49
N TYR A 15 -2.86 -14.78 -5.67
CA TYR A 15 -2.16 -13.52 -5.87
C TYR A 15 -1.30 -13.14 -4.66
N ARG A 16 -1.87 -13.20 -3.45
CA ARG A 16 -1.14 -12.92 -2.19
C ARG A 16 -0.02 -13.92 -1.94
N GLN A 17 -0.20 -15.18 -2.32
CA GLN A 17 0.88 -16.18 -2.24
C GLN A 17 2.07 -15.79 -3.11
N ARG A 18 1.83 -15.38 -4.37
CA ARG A 18 2.92 -14.92 -5.26
C ARG A 18 3.65 -13.70 -4.72
N LEU A 19 2.93 -12.77 -4.08
CA LEU A 19 3.56 -11.61 -3.43
C LEU A 19 4.47 -12.05 -2.28
N ARG A 20 4.03 -12.99 -1.45
CA ARG A 20 4.85 -13.55 -0.36
C ARG A 20 6.06 -14.31 -0.86
N ASP A 21 5.90 -15.13 -1.90
CA ASP A 21 7.00 -15.87 -2.51
C ASP A 21 8.05 -14.92 -3.12
N ALA A 22 7.62 -13.72 -3.56
CA ALA A 22 8.49 -12.63 -4.01
C ALA A 22 9.09 -11.79 -2.86
N GLY A 23 8.91 -12.21 -1.59
CA GLY A 23 9.44 -11.53 -0.41
C GLY A 23 8.61 -10.36 0.11
N ALA A 24 7.42 -10.11 -0.44
CA ALA A 24 6.55 -9.06 0.07
C ALA A 24 5.78 -9.51 1.31
N GLN A 25 5.67 -8.63 2.30
CA GLN A 25 4.89 -8.85 3.52
C GLN A 25 3.74 -7.84 3.60
N GLU A 26 2.57 -8.31 4.01
CA GLU A 26 1.40 -7.47 4.28
C GLU A 26 1.29 -7.24 5.79
N VAL A 27 1.09 -5.98 6.19
CA VAL A 27 0.96 -5.56 7.59
C VAL A 27 -0.30 -4.73 7.74
N LEU A 28 -1.01 -4.92 8.85
CA LEU A 28 -2.17 -4.11 9.23
C LEU A 28 -1.70 -2.94 10.09
N PHE A 29 -2.10 -1.73 9.71
CA PHE A 29 -1.84 -0.51 10.48
C PHE A 29 -3.16 0.08 10.97
N GLN A 30 -3.20 0.49 12.23
CA GLN A 30 -4.24 1.38 12.74
C GLN A 30 -3.72 2.80 12.64
N LEU A 31 -4.36 3.62 11.82
CA LEU A 31 -3.96 4.99 11.56
C LEU A 31 -5.16 5.92 11.82
N PRO A 32 -4.92 7.17 12.25
CA PRO A 32 -5.97 8.19 12.27
C PRO A 32 -6.56 8.39 10.87
N ASP A 33 -7.86 8.72 10.81
CA ASP A 33 -8.58 8.93 9.54
C ASP A 33 -7.90 9.98 8.65
N GLU A 34 -7.41 11.06 9.27
CA GLU A 34 -6.65 12.12 8.59
C GLU A 34 -5.38 11.60 7.90
N THR A 35 -4.70 10.62 8.49
CA THR A 35 -3.49 10.02 7.91
C THR A 35 -3.85 9.16 6.70
N VAL A 36 -4.96 8.41 6.78
CA VAL A 36 -5.47 7.63 5.66
C VAL A 36 -5.87 8.55 4.50
N ALA A 37 -6.54 9.67 4.80
CA ALA A 37 -6.93 10.67 3.82
C ALA A 37 -5.71 11.28 3.10
N LEU A 38 -4.64 11.59 3.83
CA LEU A 38 -3.39 12.09 3.26
C LEU A 38 -2.77 11.07 2.28
N ILE A 39 -2.71 9.78 2.66
CA ILE A 39 -2.19 8.72 1.78
C ILE A 39 -3.01 8.62 0.49
N ASP A 40 -4.34 8.73 0.59
CA ASP A 40 -5.24 8.70 -0.57
C ASP A 40 -5.06 9.92 -1.47
N GLU A 41 -4.85 11.09 -0.89
CA GLU A 41 -4.56 12.30 -1.65
C GLU A 41 -3.24 12.20 -2.41
N ILE A 42 -2.17 11.73 -1.75
CA ILE A 42 -0.86 11.51 -2.39
C ILE A 42 -1.00 10.54 -3.56
N LYS A 43 -1.70 9.42 -3.33
CA LYS A 43 -1.98 8.44 -4.38
C LYS A 43 -2.69 9.09 -5.57
N LYS A 44 -3.71 9.92 -5.33
CA LYS A 44 -4.48 10.60 -6.38
C LYS A 44 -3.63 11.62 -7.15
N ARG A 45 -2.93 12.51 -6.44
CA ARG A 45 -2.11 13.57 -7.04
C ARG A 45 -1.00 13.02 -7.92
N GLN A 46 -0.45 11.86 -7.57
CA GLN A 46 0.67 11.24 -8.29
C GLN A 46 0.24 10.11 -9.25
N GLY A 47 -1.07 9.84 -9.39
CA GLY A 47 -1.56 8.78 -10.28
C GLY A 47 -1.14 7.36 -9.86
N LEU A 48 -0.91 7.12 -8.57
CA LEU A 48 -0.43 5.83 -8.07
C LEU A 48 -1.54 4.78 -8.06
N ARG A 49 -1.13 3.53 -8.34
CA ARG A 49 -2.06 2.40 -8.44
C ARG A 49 -2.56 1.93 -7.08
N SER A 50 -1.78 2.13 -6.00
CA SER A 50 -2.12 1.65 -4.66
C SER A 50 -1.64 2.58 -3.55
N ARG A 51 -2.26 2.43 -2.36
CA ARG A 51 -1.82 3.10 -1.13
C ARG A 51 -0.43 2.65 -0.70
N SER A 52 -0.05 1.40 -0.97
CA SER A 52 1.30 0.89 -0.70
C SER A 52 2.37 1.64 -1.47
N GLN A 53 2.12 2.02 -2.73
CA GLN A 53 3.05 2.86 -3.49
C GLN A 53 3.20 4.27 -2.88
N ALA A 54 2.08 4.87 -2.45
CA ALA A 54 2.11 6.17 -1.79
C ALA A 54 2.90 6.10 -0.46
N LEU A 55 2.69 5.04 0.32
CA LEU A 55 3.41 4.81 1.57
C LEU A 55 4.91 4.58 1.36
N LEU A 56 5.30 3.81 0.34
CA LEU A 56 6.71 3.59 0.00
C LEU A 56 7.42 4.90 -0.35
N GLN A 57 6.79 5.77 -1.16
CA GLN A 57 7.37 7.08 -1.45
C GLN A 57 7.50 7.97 -0.21
N LEU A 58 6.53 7.93 0.70
CA LEU A 58 6.63 8.66 1.97
C LEU A 58 7.81 8.17 2.81
N ILE A 59 8.02 6.85 2.87
CA ILE A 59 9.15 6.25 3.57
C ILE A 59 10.48 6.63 2.90
N GLU A 60 10.55 6.59 1.57
CA GLU A 60 11.74 6.99 0.80
C GLU A 60 12.09 8.46 1.08
N ARG A 61 11.11 9.36 1.02
CA ARG A 61 11.30 10.79 1.39
C ARG A 61 11.76 10.97 2.83
N GLY A 62 11.22 10.18 3.77
CA GLY A 62 11.65 10.21 5.17
C GLY A 62 13.04 9.62 5.40
N ARG A 63 13.58 8.85 4.44
CA ARG A 63 14.94 8.28 4.46
C ARG A 63 15.97 9.15 3.76
N GLU A 64 15.54 10.06 2.89
CA GLU A 64 16.44 11.09 2.39
C GLU A 64 17.04 11.80 3.60
N PRO A 65 18.39 11.92 3.68
CA PRO A 65 19.00 12.64 4.78
C PRO A 65 18.34 14.00 4.77
N THR A 66 17.61 14.31 5.84
CA THR A 66 17.09 15.64 6.04
C THR A 66 18.33 16.51 6.09
N GLN A 67 18.70 17.09 4.94
CA GLN A 67 19.70 18.13 4.86
C GLN A 67 19.07 19.25 5.67
N GLN A 68 19.29 19.21 6.98
CA GLN A 68 19.14 20.33 7.86
C GLN A 68 20.06 21.38 7.25
N THR A 69 19.44 22.25 6.46
CA THR A 69 20.02 23.52 6.07
C THR A 69 20.59 24.15 7.34
N ALA A 70 21.89 24.45 7.27
CA ALA A 70 22.75 24.93 8.34
C ALA A 70 22.18 26.13 9.11
#